data_AF-A0A516V2F1-F1
#
_entry.id   AF-A0A516V2F1-F1
#
_cell.length_a   1.000
_cell.length_b   1.000
_cell.length_c   1.000
_cell.angle_alpha   90.00
_cell.angle_beta   90.00
_cell.angle_gamma   90.00
#
_symmetry.space_group_name_H-M   'P 1'
#
loop_
_entity.id
_entity.type
_entity.pdbx_description
1 polymer ?
#
loop_
_entity_poly.entity_id
_entity_poly.type
_entity_poly.pdbx_seq_one_letter_code
_entity_poly.pdbx_strand_id
1 'polypeptide(L)'
;MTRTLLLALLLAVAVPAHAGLFGKSPEQAATEAEREQLPAVTIWVDATWGFRKSGAANDLSAAHKAFYAHGYHVVGVQPYIENGDLQGFFVTYEKR
;
A
#
# COMPACT_ATOMS: atom_id res chain seq x y z
N MET A 1 14.91 -4.73 43.94
CA MET A 1 15.07 -4.05 42.65
C MET A 1 15.07 -5.05 41.48
N THR A 2 14.10 -5.97 41.43
CA THR A 2 14.10 -7.09 40.45
C THR A 2 12.79 -7.24 39.70
N ARG A 3 11.75 -6.46 40.04
CA ARG A 3 10.43 -6.53 39.38
C ARG A 3 10.25 -5.52 38.24
N THR A 4 11.07 -4.48 38.16
CA THR A 4 10.93 -3.41 37.16
C THR A 4 11.59 -3.75 35.82
N LEU A 5 12.39 -4.81 35.75
CA LEU A 5 13.11 -5.22 34.53
C LEU A 5 12.28 -6.12 33.60
N LEU A 6 11.14 -6.64 34.05
CA LEU A 6 10.29 -7.53 33.25
C LEU A 6 9.30 -6.79 32.34
N LEU A 7 9.02 -5.50 32.59
CA LEU A 7 8.09 -4.73 31.75
C LEU A 7 8.72 -4.12 30.50
N ALA A 8 10.04 -4.07 30.39
CA ALA A 8 10.73 -3.46 29.25
C ALA A 8 10.85 -4.39 28.02
N LEU A 9 10.57 -5.69 28.17
CA LEU A 9 10.78 -6.68 27.11
C LEU A 9 9.56 -6.91 26.21
N LEU A 10 8.41 -6.30 26.52
CA LEU A 10 7.15 -6.53 25.80
C LEU A 10 6.86 -5.53 24.67
N LEU A 11 7.70 -4.51 24.46
CA LEU A 11 7.45 -3.46 23.45
C LEU A 11 8.22 -3.59 22.13
N ALA A 12 8.88 -4.74 21.89
CA ALA A 12 9.59 -4.99 20.64
C ALA A 12 8.80 -5.88 19.67
N VAL A 13 7.47 -5.71 19.59
CA VAL A 13 6.72 -6.17 18.42
C VAL A 13 7.05 -5.18 17.31
N ALA A 14 8.21 -5.37 16.68
CA ALA A 14 8.53 -4.76 15.41
C ALA A 14 7.45 -5.24 14.44
N VAL A 15 6.46 -4.38 14.18
CA VAL A 15 5.50 -4.58 13.11
C VAL A 15 6.34 -4.78 11.86
N PRO A 16 6.33 -5.96 11.21
CA PRO A 16 7.05 -6.12 9.96
C PRO A 16 6.47 -5.05 9.02
N ALA A 17 7.32 -4.11 8.59
CA ALA A 17 6.98 -3.25 7.48
C ALA A 17 6.57 -4.20 6.34
N HIS A 18 5.31 -4.13 5.92
CA HIS A 18 4.64 -5.09 5.04
C HIS A 18 5.33 -5.11 3.66
N ALA A 19 6.49 -5.75 3.57
CA ALA A 19 7.26 -5.91 2.34
C ALA A 19 6.61 -6.95 1.40
N GLY A 20 5.54 -7.62 1.84
CA GLY A 20 4.81 -8.60 1.05
C GLY A 20 3.81 -8.03 0.03
N LEU A 21 3.64 -6.70 -0.05
CA LEU A 21 2.68 -6.06 -0.96
C LEU A 21 3.28 -5.71 -2.33
N PHE A 22 4.60 -5.70 -2.45
CA PHE A 22 5.28 -5.33 -3.69
C PHE A 22 5.26 -6.52 -4.67
N GLY A 23 4.50 -6.39 -5.76
CA GLY A 23 4.32 -7.42 -6.79
C GLY A 23 2.94 -8.12 -6.81
N LYS A 24 2.03 -7.76 -5.91
CA LYS A 24 0.63 -8.24 -5.90
C LYS A 24 -0.26 -7.36 -6.78
N SER A 25 -1.34 -7.92 -7.31
CA SER A 25 -2.37 -7.09 -7.96
C SER A 25 -3.08 -6.20 -6.92
N PRO A 26 -3.68 -5.07 -7.32
CA PRO A 26 -4.42 -4.23 -6.39
C PRO A 26 -5.54 -4.97 -5.64
N GLU A 27 -6.21 -5.94 -6.27
CA GLU A 27 -7.26 -6.75 -5.64
C GLU A 27 -6.71 -7.67 -4.55
N GLN A 28 -5.56 -8.30 -4.80
CA GLN A 28 -4.89 -9.13 -3.81
C GLN A 28 -4.42 -8.29 -2.62
N ALA A 29 -3.85 -7.12 -2.90
CA ALA A 29 -3.41 -6.18 -1.88
C ALA A 29 -4.58 -5.66 -1.03
N ALA A 30 -5.72 -5.33 -1.65
CA ALA A 30 -6.91 -4.87 -0.93
C ALA A 30 -7.52 -5.98 -0.05
N THR A 31 -7.61 -7.20 -0.59
CA THR A 31 -8.11 -8.37 0.16
C THR A 31 -7.23 -8.67 1.37
N GLU A 32 -5.91 -8.60 1.20
CA GLU A 32 -4.96 -8.83 2.28
C GLU A 32 -5.00 -7.72 3.33
N ALA A 33 -5.04 -6.46 2.91
CA ALA A 33 -5.20 -5.33 3.83
C ALA A 33 -6.45 -5.48 4.70
N GLU A 34 -7.58 -5.91 4.10
CA GLU A 34 -8.79 -6.20 4.86
C GLU A 34 -8.64 -7.39 5.81
N ARG A 35 -8.08 -8.50 5.33
CA ARG A 35 -7.83 -9.70 6.14
C ARG A 35 -6.96 -9.41 7.35
N GLU A 36 -5.97 -8.54 7.18
CA GLU A 36 -5.01 -8.15 8.21
C GLU A 36 -5.45 -6.93 9.02
N GLN A 37 -6.64 -6.38 8.70
CA GLN A 37 -7.21 -5.21 9.36
C GLN A 37 -6.25 -4.02 9.40
N LEU A 38 -5.54 -3.78 8.30
CA LEU A 38 -4.56 -2.71 8.23
C LEU A 38 -5.25 -1.34 8.29
N PRO A 39 -4.83 -0.42 9.17
CA PRO A 39 -5.43 0.92 9.20
C PRO A 39 -5.09 1.74 7.94
N ALA A 40 -3.91 1.50 7.37
CA ALA A 40 -3.47 2.11 6.12
C ALA A 40 -2.52 1.18 5.37
N VAL A 41 -2.46 1.34 4.05
CA VAL A 41 -1.68 0.50 3.14
C VAL A 41 -1.21 1.29 1.95
N THR A 42 0.05 1.09 1.54
CA THR A 42 0.62 1.70 0.33
C THR A 42 1.00 0.62 -0.66
N ILE A 43 0.58 0.79 -1.92
CA ILE A 43 0.89 -0.13 -3.02
C ILE A 43 1.63 0.58 -4.14
N TRP A 44 2.28 -0.20 -5.00
CA TRP A 44 2.83 0.26 -6.27
C TRP A 44 1.83 0.01 -7.41
N VAL A 45 1.64 1.01 -8.26
CA VAL A 45 0.90 0.90 -9.54
C VAL A 45 1.85 1.28 -10.66
N ASP A 46 2.15 0.32 -11.53
CA ASP A 46 3.09 0.47 -12.64
C ASP A 46 2.54 1.40 -13.74
N ALA A 47 3.39 2.21 -14.37
CA ALA A 47 3.04 3.06 -15.51
C ALA A 47 3.93 2.81 -16.74
N THR A 48 4.79 1.79 -16.70
CA THR A 48 5.84 1.50 -17.67
C THR A 48 5.30 0.88 -18.96
N TRP A 49 4.05 0.40 -18.99
CA TRP A 49 3.48 -0.28 -20.17
C TRP A 49 2.61 0.60 -21.08
N GLY A 50 3.17 0.92 -22.25
CA GLY A 50 2.47 1.03 -23.54
C GLY A 50 1.60 2.26 -23.85
N PHE A 51 0.92 2.86 -22.88
CA PHE A 51 0.00 3.99 -23.14
C PHE A 51 0.03 4.99 -21.98
N ARG A 52 1.08 5.83 -21.99
CA ARG A 52 1.54 6.79 -20.95
C ARG A 52 0.50 7.74 -20.32
N LYS A 53 -0.78 7.66 -20.69
CA LYS A 53 -1.87 8.45 -20.07
C LYS A 53 -3.09 7.60 -19.78
N SER A 54 -3.62 6.91 -20.81
CA SER A 54 -4.86 6.15 -20.68
C SER A 54 -4.70 4.86 -19.87
N GLY A 55 -3.55 4.19 -19.98
CA GLY A 55 -3.26 2.96 -19.24
C GLY A 55 -3.17 3.24 -17.74
N ALA A 56 -2.26 4.15 -17.36
CA ALA A 56 -2.05 4.49 -15.95
C ALA A 56 -3.31 5.03 -15.26
N ALA A 57 -4.14 5.82 -15.96
CA ALA A 57 -5.42 6.28 -15.40
C ALA A 57 -6.41 5.12 -15.17
N ASN A 58 -6.48 4.15 -16.07
CA ASN A 58 -7.30 2.96 -15.92
C ASN A 58 -6.79 2.08 -14.77
N ASP A 59 -5.48 1.88 -14.69
CA ASP A 59 -4.84 1.05 -13.65
C ASP A 59 -5.03 1.65 -12.25
N LEU A 60 -4.86 2.97 -12.12
CA LEU A 60 -5.20 3.69 -10.89
C LEU A 60 -6.68 3.57 -10.54
N SER A 61 -7.58 3.72 -11.52
CA SER A 61 -9.02 3.59 -11.29
C SER A 61 -9.40 2.19 -10.84
N ALA A 62 -8.80 1.15 -11.43
CA ALA A 62 -8.99 -0.24 -11.05
C ALA A 62 -8.50 -0.48 -9.61
N ALA A 63 -7.30 0.03 -9.28
CA ALA A 63 -6.77 -0.05 -7.93
C ALA A 63 -7.69 0.65 -6.92
N HIS A 64 -8.12 1.87 -7.20
CA HIS A 64 -9.03 2.62 -6.32
C HIS A 64 -10.33 1.85 -6.09
N LYS A 65 -10.92 1.27 -7.14
CA LYS A 65 -12.13 0.46 -7.04
C LYS A 65 -11.93 -0.78 -6.16
N ALA A 66 -10.79 -1.46 -6.31
CA ALA A 66 -10.47 -2.63 -5.50
C ALA A 66 -10.42 -2.29 -4.00
N PHE A 67 -9.71 -1.23 -3.63
CA PHE A 67 -9.62 -0.78 -2.23
C PHE A 67 -10.95 -0.25 -1.70
N TYR A 68 -11.68 0.52 -2.50
CA TYR A 68 -12.99 1.07 -2.12
C TYR A 68 -14.02 -0.03 -1.81
N ALA A 69 -13.98 -1.16 -2.52
CA ALA A 69 -14.86 -2.31 -2.24
C ALA A 69 -14.67 -2.87 -0.82
N HIS A 70 -13.52 -2.62 -0.20
CA HIS A 70 -13.21 -3.01 1.18
C HIS A 70 -13.28 -1.82 2.16
N GLY A 71 -13.85 -0.67 1.78
CA GLY A 71 -13.97 0.49 2.68
C GLY A 71 -12.68 1.28 2.89
N TYR A 72 -11.67 1.07 2.03
CA TYR A 72 -10.46 1.87 2.00
C TYR A 72 -10.61 3.05 1.05
N HIS A 73 -10.15 4.23 1.47
CA HIS A 73 -10.20 5.46 0.69
C HIS A 73 -8.80 5.92 0.32
N VAL A 74 -8.63 6.42 -0.90
CA VAL A 74 -7.34 6.98 -1.34
C VAL A 74 -7.03 8.25 -0.55
N VAL A 75 -5.82 8.34 -0.01
CA VAL A 75 -5.34 9.51 0.74
C VAL A 75 -4.09 10.13 0.11
N GLY A 76 -3.36 9.38 -0.73
CA GLY A 76 -2.20 9.89 -1.43
C GLY A 76 -1.89 9.11 -2.71
N VAL A 77 -1.45 9.84 -3.73
CA VAL A 77 -0.91 9.29 -4.98
C VAL A 77 0.38 10.04 -5.27
N GLN A 78 1.51 9.35 -5.18
CA GLN A 78 2.83 9.94 -5.38
C GLN A 78 3.48 9.32 -6.63
N PRO A 79 3.75 10.10 -7.70
CA PRO A 79 4.48 9.59 -8.86
C PRO A 79 5.93 9.27 -8.49
N TYR A 80 6.46 8.20 -9.08
CA TYR A 80 7.88 7.88 -9.09
C TYR A 80 8.43 8.07 -10.50
N ILE A 81 9.46 8.92 -10.59
CA ILE A 81 10.13 9.28 -11.83
C ILE A 81 11.59 8.85 -11.68
N GLU A 82 12.07 8.08 -12.65
CA GLU A 82 13.45 7.62 -12.71
C GLU A 82 14.02 8.01 -14.06
N ASN A 83 15.19 8.66 -14.07
CA ASN A 83 15.86 9.14 -15.28
C ASN A 83 15.00 10.03 -16.20
N GLY A 84 14.02 10.74 -15.63
CA GLY A 84 13.09 11.60 -16.37
C GLY A 84 11.87 10.89 -16.97
N ASP A 85 11.77 9.57 -16.81
CA ASP A 85 10.62 8.78 -17.23
C ASP A 85 9.73 8.44 -16.01
N LEU A 86 8.42 8.63 -16.18
CA LEU A 86 7.43 8.16 -15.21
C LEU A 86 7.42 6.63 -15.19
N GLN A 87 7.73 6.06 -14.03
CA GLN A 87 7.76 4.60 -13.82
C GLN A 87 6.44 4.09 -13.24
N GLY A 88 5.77 4.89 -12.41
CA GLY A 88 4.54 4.48 -11.74
C GLY A 88 4.18 5.37 -10.57
N PHE A 89 3.33 4.86 -9.69
CA PHE A 89 2.77 5.58 -8.57
C PHE A 89 2.82 4.75 -7.29
N PHE A 90 3.21 5.37 -6.19
CA PHE A 90 2.88 4.89 -4.86
C PHE A 90 1.50 5.42 -4.48
N VAL A 91 0.57 4.52 -4.17
CA VAL A 91 -0.80 4.89 -3.80
C VAL A 91 -1.07 4.43 -2.38
N THR A 92 -1.43 5.36 -1.51
CA THR A 92 -1.79 5.08 -0.12
C THR A 92 -3.29 5.15 0.06
N TYR A 93 -3.83 4.14 0.73
CA TYR A 93 -5.21 4.05 1.15
C TYR A 93 -5.32 3.94 2.67
N GLU A 94 -6.41 4.44 3.23
CA GLU A 94 -6.74 4.40 4.64
C GLU A 94 -8.13 3.79 4.84
N LYS A 95 -8.29 2.95 5.86
CA LYS A 95 -9.58 2.39 6.25
C LYS A 95 -10.42 3.48 6.92
N ARG A 96 -11.65 3.67 6.45
CA ARG A 96 -12.63 4.58 7.10
C ARG A 96 -13.75 3.82 7.79
#